data_AF-A0A453C5E8-F1
#
_entry.id   AF-A0A453C5E8-F1
#
_cell.length_a   1.000
_cell.length_b   1.000
_cell.length_c   1.000
_cell.angle_alpha   90.00
_cell.angle_beta   90.00
_cell.angle_gamma   90.00
#
_symmetry.space_group_name_H-M   'P 1'
#
loop_
_entity.id
_entity.type
_entity.pdbx_description
1 polymer ?
#
loop_
_entity_poly.entity_id
_entity_poly.type
_entity_poly.pdbx_seq_one_letter_code
_entity_poly.pdbx_strand_id
1 'polypeptide(L)'
;AAGAISMGLGGYLAAQSEADHYKREMKREQDEIIAVPDTEAAEIGDIMAEYGLEPHEYGPVVEGLRRNPQAWLEFMMRYMTSSY
;
A
#
# COMPACT_ATOMS: atom_id res chain seq x y z
N ALA A 1 -7.56 17.07 -35.42
CA ALA A 1 -7.72 15.63 -35.14
C ALA A 1 -6.51 14.99 -34.42
N ALA A 2 -5.31 15.59 -34.38
CA ALA A 2 -4.14 15.01 -33.70
C ALA A 2 -4.17 15.03 -32.15
N GLY A 3 -4.99 15.89 -31.52
CA GLY A 3 -5.06 16.01 -30.05
C GLY A 3 -5.74 14.84 -29.34
N ALA A 4 -6.67 14.15 -29.99
CA ALA A 4 -7.39 13.02 -29.38
C ALA A 4 -6.55 11.73 -29.31
N ILE A 5 -5.69 11.49 -30.30
CA ILE A 5 -4.77 10.35 -30.33
C ILE A 5 -3.64 10.54 -29.31
N SER A 6 -3.14 11.78 -29.16
CA SER A 6 -2.08 12.10 -28.20
C SER A 6 -2.53 11.98 -26.74
N MET A 7 -3.78 12.31 -26.40
CA MET A 7 -4.32 12.08 -25.05
C MET A 7 -4.74 10.62 -24.81
N GLY A 8 -5.25 9.92 -25.84
CA GLY A 8 -5.60 8.50 -25.73
C GLY A 8 -4.39 7.60 -25.49
N LEU A 9 -3.27 7.86 -26.19
CA LEU A 9 -2.03 7.10 -25.98
C LEU A 9 -1.35 7.48 -24.65
N GLY A 10 -1.39 8.77 -24.28
CA GLY A 10 -0.86 9.25 -22.99
C GLY A 10 -1.59 8.65 -21.79
N GLY A 11 -2.92 8.58 -21.83
CA GLY A 11 -3.72 7.95 -20.79
C GLY A 11 -3.53 6.43 -20.70
N TYR A 12 -3.36 5.74 -21.83
CA TYR A 12 -3.07 4.31 -21.85
C TYR A 12 -1.68 3.99 -21.27
N LEU A 13 -0.65 4.75 -21.66
CA LEU A 13 0.70 4.59 -21.14
C LEU A 13 0.79 4.96 -19.65
N ALA A 14 0.06 6.00 -19.21
CA ALA A 14 -0.04 6.35 -17.80
C ALA A 14 -0.72 5.23 -16.99
N ALA A 15 -1.86 4.72 -17.45
CA ALA A 15 -2.56 3.61 -16.80
C ALA A 15 -1.74 2.32 -16.77
N GLN A 16 -0.98 2.03 -17.83
CA GLN A 16 -0.05 0.89 -17.86
C GLN A 16 1.10 1.10 -16.87
N SER A 17 1.66 2.32 -16.81
CA SER A 17 2.72 2.68 -15.87
C SER A 17 2.25 2.56 -14.42
N GLU A 18 1.03 3.02 -14.10
CA GLU A 18 0.41 2.88 -12.78
C GLU A 18 0.18 1.40 -12.42
N ALA A 19 -0.31 0.59 -13.36
CA ALA A 19 -0.52 -0.83 -13.13
C ALA A 19 0.80 -1.59 -12.89
N ASP A 20 1.86 -1.25 -13.62
CA ASP A 20 3.17 -1.85 -13.43
C ASP A 20 3.85 -1.36 -12.14
N HIS A 21 3.63 -0.10 -11.75
CA HIS A 21 4.04 0.43 -10.46
C HIS A 21 3.35 -0.33 -9.32
N TYR A 22 2.02 -0.44 -9.37
CA TYR A 22 1.23 -1.17 -8.37
C TYR A 22 1.70 -2.61 -8.18
N LYS A 23 2.00 -3.34 -9.27
CA LYS A 23 2.52 -4.71 -9.19
C LYS A 23 3.91 -4.79 -8.55
N ARG A 24 4.78 -3.81 -8.82
CA ARG A 24 6.11 -3.76 -8.23
C ARG A 24 6.03 -3.48 -6.74
N GLU A 25 5.24 -2.49 -6.33
CA GLU A 25 5.04 -2.17 -4.92
C GLU A 25 4.39 -3.35 -4.19
N MET A 26 3.33 -3.95 -4.75
CA MET A 26 2.71 -5.14 -4.14
C MET A 26 3.69 -6.26 -3.87
N LYS A 27 4.60 -6.54 -4.82
CA LYS A 27 5.60 -7.57 -4.64
C LYS A 27 6.62 -7.18 -3.56
N ARG A 28 7.08 -5.93 -3.57
CA ARG A 28 8.03 -5.42 -2.59
C ARG A 28 7.46 -5.50 -1.17
N GLU A 29 6.25 -4.99 -0.98
CA GLU A 29 5.52 -5.00 0.30
C GLU A 29 5.28 -6.43 0.80
N GLN A 30 4.94 -7.35 -0.12
CA GLN A 30 4.81 -8.76 0.22
C GLN A 30 6.13 -9.35 0.75
N ASP A 31 7.25 -9.01 0.12
CA ASP A 31 8.58 -9.47 0.54
C ASP A 31 8.99 -8.82 1.89
N GLU A 32 8.66 -7.55 2.11
CA GLU A 32 8.92 -6.79 3.35
C GLU A 32 8.10 -7.32 4.54
N ILE A 33 6.80 -7.61 4.37
CA ILE A 33 5.94 -8.26 5.40
C ILE A 33 6.56 -9.57 5.90
N ILE A 34 7.23 -10.32 5.02
CA ILE A 34 7.85 -11.61 5.37
C ILE A 34 9.23 -11.38 6.00
N ALA A 35 10.02 -10.45 5.47
CA ALA A 35 11.40 -10.23 5.89
C ALA A 35 11.51 -9.47 7.22
N VAL A 36 10.66 -8.47 7.42
CA VAL A 36 10.71 -7.52 8.55
C VAL A 36 9.31 -7.21 9.11
N PRO A 37 8.53 -8.23 9.53
CA PRO A 37 7.13 -8.06 9.97
C PRO A 37 6.94 -7.08 11.14
N ASP A 38 7.95 -6.93 12.01
CA ASP A 38 7.87 -5.97 13.11
C ASP A 38 8.01 -4.52 12.63
N THR A 39 8.83 -4.28 11.60
CA THR A 39 8.97 -2.96 10.98
C THR A 39 7.68 -2.58 10.27
N GLU A 40 7.16 -3.45 9.40
CA GLU A 40 5.90 -3.19 8.67
C GLU A 40 4.70 -2.98 9.61
N ALA A 41 4.71 -3.66 10.76
CA ALA A 41 3.64 -3.50 11.75
C ALA A 41 3.73 -2.14 12.47
N ALA A 42 4.95 -1.65 12.67
CA ALA A 42 5.18 -0.32 13.21
C ALA A 42 4.68 0.76 12.25
N GLU A 43 4.87 0.59 10.93
CA GLU A 43 4.37 1.55 9.94
C GLU A 43 2.84 1.68 9.97
N ILE A 44 2.11 0.57 10.15
CA ILE A 44 0.66 0.64 10.39
C ILE A 44 0.33 1.40 11.67
N GLY A 45 1.09 1.17 12.74
CA GLY A 45 0.92 1.87 14.01
C GLY A 45 1.14 3.38 13.87
N ASP A 46 2.15 3.79 13.12
CA ASP A 46 2.46 5.19 12.85
C ASP A 46 1.32 5.89 12.09
N ILE A 47 0.77 5.23 11.07
CA ILE A 47 -0.39 5.73 10.32
C ILE A 47 -1.61 5.89 11.23
N MET A 48 -1.89 4.89 12.06
CA MET A 48 -3.02 4.96 13.01
C MET A 48 -2.82 6.11 14.01
N ALA A 49 -1.59 6.34 14.46
CA ALA A 49 -1.24 7.45 15.35
C ALA A 49 -1.42 8.82 14.68
N GLU A 50 -1.20 8.96 13.38
CA GLU A 50 -1.51 10.19 12.63
C GLU A 50 -3.01 10.53 12.66
N TYR A 51 -3.88 9.51 12.72
CA TYR A 51 -5.32 9.67 12.92
C TYR A 51 -5.73 9.90 14.39
N GLY A 52 -4.76 9.97 15.31
CA GLY A 52 -4.98 10.21 16.73
C GLY A 52 -5.32 8.96 17.54
N LEU A 53 -5.12 7.76 16.99
CA LEU A 53 -5.30 6.50 17.72
C LEU A 53 -4.10 6.22 18.62
N GLU A 54 -4.37 5.80 19.84
CA GLU A 54 -3.34 5.37 20.78
C GLU A 54 -2.94 3.89 20.57
N PRO A 55 -1.73 3.48 21.00
CA PRO A 55 -1.25 2.10 20.83
C PRO A 55 -2.18 1.01 21.36
N HIS A 56 -2.93 1.30 22.42
CA HIS A 56 -3.87 0.35 23.00
C HIS A 56 -5.14 0.18 22.15
N GLU A 57 -5.46 1.15 21.28
CA GLU A 57 -6.62 1.14 20.38
C GLU A 57 -6.31 0.42 19.07
N TYR A 58 -5.13 0.68 18.48
CA TYR A 58 -4.73 0.02 17.21
C TYR A 58 -3.97 -1.29 17.41
N GLY A 59 -3.39 -1.56 18.58
CA GLY A 59 -2.62 -2.78 18.85
C GLY A 59 -3.36 -4.09 18.50
N PRO A 60 -4.64 -4.27 18.91
CA PRO A 60 -5.43 -5.44 18.52
C PRO A 60 -5.68 -5.55 17.00
N VAL A 61 -5.72 -4.43 16.29
CA VAL A 61 -5.90 -4.38 14.82
C VAL A 61 -4.63 -4.89 14.15
N VAL A 62 -3.46 -4.38 14.54
CA VAL A 62 -2.15 -4.81 14.04
C VAL A 62 -1.94 -6.31 14.27
N GLU A 63 -2.24 -6.80 15.47
CA GLU A 63 -2.19 -8.23 15.79
C GLU A 63 -3.21 -9.06 14.99
N GLY A 64 -4.34 -8.46 14.61
CA GLY A 64 -5.30 -9.06 13.68
C GLY A 64 -4.73 -9.23 12.28
N LEU A 65 -4.10 -8.19 11.74
CA LEU A 65 -3.46 -8.19 10.41
C LEU A 65 -2.28 -9.16 10.35
N ARG A 66 -1.48 -9.26 11.41
CA ARG A 66 -0.38 -10.25 11.54
C ARG A 66 -0.83 -11.69 11.33
N ARG A 67 -2.06 -12.03 11.73
CA ARG A 67 -2.62 -13.38 11.55
C ARG A 67 -3.12 -13.65 10.13
N ASN A 68 -3.28 -12.62 9.31
CA ASN A 68 -3.73 -12.73 7.92
C ASN A 68 -2.85 -11.86 7.00
N PRO A 69 -1.69 -12.38 6.55
CA PRO A 69 -0.75 -11.63 5.71
C PRO A 69 -1.37 -11.08 4.41
N GLN A 70 -2.38 -11.74 3.86
CA GLN A 70 -3.08 -11.25 2.66
C GLN A 70 -3.91 -10.00 2.98
N ALA A 71 -4.68 -10.02 4.06
CA ALA A 71 -5.44 -8.83 4.48
C ALA A 71 -4.52 -7.69 4.91
N TRP A 72 -3.36 -8.00 5.50
CA TRP A 72 -2.32 -7.03 5.80
C TRP A 72 -1.77 -6.38 4.54
N LEU A 73 -1.34 -7.17 3.55
CA LEU A 73 -0.87 -6.65 2.27
C LEU A 73 -1.93 -5.78 1.58
N GLU A 74 -3.18 -6.22 1.55
CA GLU A 74 -4.29 -5.43 0.99
C GLU A 74 -4.51 -4.12 1.74
N PHE A 75 -4.33 -4.11 3.06
CA PHE A 75 -4.39 -2.90 3.87
C PHE A 75 -3.24 -1.93 3.52
N MET A 76 -1.99 -2.39 3.50
CA MET A 76 -0.84 -1.54 3.18
C MET A 76 -0.95 -0.99 1.75
N MET A 77 -1.30 -1.85 0.78
CA MET A 77 -1.49 -1.45 -0.62
C MET A 77 -2.64 -0.46 -0.84
N ARG A 78 -3.53 -0.27 0.13
CA ARG A 78 -4.65 0.68 0.05
C ARG A 78 -4.38 1.99 0.76
N TYR A 79 -3.59 1.97 1.84
CA TYR A 79 -3.40 3.12 2.71
C TYR A 79 -1.96 3.68 2.72
N MET A 80 -0.95 2.91 2.30
CA MET A 80 0.47 3.30 2.35
C MET A 80 1.04 3.72 1.00
N THR A 81 0.67 3.04 -0.08
CA THR A 81 1.14 3.33 -1.45
C THR A 81 0.63 4.64 -2.05
N SER A 82 -0.26 5.37 -1.37
CA SER A 82 -0.74 6.69 -1.82
C SER A 82 0.11 7.87 -1.31
N SER A 83 1.14 7.61 -0.50
CA SER A 83 1.92 8.65 0.19
C SER A 83 3.31 8.93 -0.40
N TYR A 84 3.61 8.44 -1.62
CA TYR A 84 4.85 8.74 -2.35
C TYR A 84 4.61 9.59 -3.59
#